data_AF-H9FHE2-F1
#
_entry.id   AF-H9FHE2-F1
#
_cell.length_a   1.000
_cell.length_b   1.000
_cell.length_c   1.000
_cell.angle_alpha   90.00
_cell.angle_beta   90.00
_cell.angle_gamma   90.00
#
_symmetry.space_group_name_H-M   'P 1'
#
loop_
_entity.id
_entity.type
_entity.pdbx_description
1 polymer ?
#
loop_
_entity_poly.entity_id
_entity_poly.type
_entity_poly.pdbx_seq_one_letter_code
_entity_poly.pdbx_strand_id
1 'polypeptide(L)'
;LSMLLNGMVDPAVMGGFAKYEKAFFTEEYVRDHPEDQDKLTHLKDLIAWQIPFLGAGIKIHEKRVSDNLRPFHDRMEECFKNLKMKVEKEYGVREMPDFDDRRVGRPRSMLRSYRQMSIISLTSMNSDCSTPSKPTSESFDLELAPPKTPRVEQEEPISPGSTLPEVKLRRSKK
;
A
#
# COMPACT_ATOMS: atom_id res chain seq x y z
N LEU A 1 0.55 -3.90 5.64
CA LEU A 1 1.44 -4.92 5.04
C LEU A 1 1.32 -4.90 3.52
N SER A 2 0.12 -5.06 2.98
CA SER A 2 -0.22 -5.09 1.54
C SER A 2 0.54 -4.09 0.66
N MET A 3 0.45 -2.79 1.00
CA MET A 3 1.12 -1.70 0.27
C MET A 3 2.65 -1.87 0.15
N LEU A 4 3.31 -2.35 1.22
CA LEU A 4 4.76 -2.54 1.24
C LEU A 4 5.18 -3.75 0.40
N LEU A 5 4.45 -4.86 0.51
CA LEU A 5 4.74 -6.06 -0.29
C LEU A 5 4.51 -5.79 -1.78
N ASN A 6 3.35 -5.24 -2.15
CA ASN A 6 3.06 -4.95 -3.55
C ASN A 6 4.01 -3.89 -4.13
N GLY A 7 4.41 -2.88 -3.36
CA GLY A 7 5.38 -1.88 -3.81
C GLY A 7 6.80 -2.42 -4.06
N MET A 8 7.14 -3.58 -3.49
CA MET A 8 8.40 -4.30 -3.74
C MET A 8 8.27 -5.37 -4.83
N VAL A 9 7.10 -6.01 -4.92
CA VAL A 9 6.83 -7.16 -5.82
C VAL A 9 6.38 -6.73 -7.21
N ASP A 10 5.56 -5.68 -7.30
CA ASP A 10 5.11 -5.05 -8.55
C ASP A 10 5.45 -3.54 -8.51
N PRO A 11 6.74 -3.17 -8.63
CA PRO A 11 7.22 -1.80 -8.47
C PRO A 11 6.97 -0.92 -9.71
N ALA A 12 5.80 -1.04 -10.35
CA ALA A 12 5.48 -0.54 -11.69
C ALA A 12 5.84 0.93 -11.97
N VAL A 13 5.78 1.81 -10.96
CA VAL A 13 6.13 3.24 -11.10
C VAL A 13 7.63 3.50 -10.93
N MET A 14 8.25 2.87 -9.91
CA MET A 14 9.64 3.16 -9.56
C MET A 14 10.67 2.25 -10.25
N GLY A 15 10.24 1.15 -10.87
CA GLY A 15 11.08 0.23 -11.66
C GLY A 15 11.87 -0.80 -10.84
N GLY A 16 11.88 -0.70 -9.50
CA GLY A 16 12.55 -1.64 -8.61
C GLY A 16 14.06 -1.79 -8.87
N PHE A 17 14.61 -2.93 -8.47
CA PHE A 17 16.04 -3.24 -8.69
C PHE A 17 16.42 -3.40 -10.17
N ALA A 18 15.46 -3.54 -11.08
CA ALA A 18 15.73 -3.56 -12.53
C ALA A 18 16.30 -2.23 -13.07
N LYS A 19 16.26 -1.15 -12.29
CA LYS A 19 17.06 0.06 -12.54
C LYS A 19 18.54 -0.12 -12.17
N TYR A 20 18.85 -0.85 -11.10
CA TYR A 20 20.23 -1.17 -10.70
C TYR A 20 20.87 -2.14 -11.71
N GLU A 21 20.13 -3.15 -12.18
CA GLU A 21 20.60 -4.07 -13.22
C GLU A 21 21.06 -3.30 -14.47
N LYS A 22 20.25 -2.35 -14.93
CA LYS A 22 20.52 -1.53 -16.12
C LYS A 22 21.59 -0.45 -15.94
N ALA A 23 21.94 -0.11 -14.70
CA ALA A 23 22.93 0.92 -14.38
C ALA A 23 24.30 0.34 -14.04
N PHE A 24 24.35 -0.82 -13.37
CA PHE A 24 25.55 -1.32 -12.70
C PHE A 24 25.94 -2.76 -13.10
N PHE A 25 25.06 -3.53 -13.73
CA PHE A 25 25.35 -4.90 -14.17
C PHE A 25 25.61 -4.98 -15.70
N THR A 26 26.02 -3.87 -16.32
CA THR A 26 26.49 -3.84 -17.71
C THR A 26 27.98 -4.20 -17.79
N GLU A 27 28.42 -4.82 -18.88
CA GLU A 27 29.83 -5.15 -19.12
C GLU A 27 30.72 -3.89 -19.15
N GLU A 28 30.16 -2.79 -19.67
CA GLU A 28 30.80 -1.45 -19.68
C GLU A 28 31.07 -0.94 -18.26
N TYR A 29 30.06 -0.94 -17.37
CA TYR A 29 30.25 -0.51 -15.99
C TYR A 29 31.26 -1.38 -15.23
N VAL A 30 31.20 -2.70 -15.41
CA VAL A 30 32.13 -3.64 -14.75
C VAL A 30 33.57 -3.47 -15.23
N ARG A 31 33.79 -3.15 -16.52
CA ARG A 31 35.12 -2.89 -17.08
C ARG A 31 35.68 -1.54 -16.64
N ASP A 32 34.82 -0.53 -16.57
CA ASP A 32 35.22 0.86 -16.33
C ASP A 32 35.30 1.20 -14.82
N HIS A 33 34.68 0.38 -13.96
CA HIS A 33 34.73 0.46 -12.48
C HIS A 33 35.12 -0.86 -11.79
N PRO A 34 36.35 -1.39 -12.00
CA PRO A 34 36.81 -2.62 -11.35
C PRO A 34 36.85 -2.50 -9.81
N GLU A 35 37.00 -1.29 -9.26
CA GLU A 35 36.97 -1.01 -7.82
C GLU A 35 35.62 -1.27 -7.13
N ASP A 36 34.53 -1.41 -7.90
CA ASP A 36 33.18 -1.64 -7.39
C ASP A 36 32.79 -3.12 -7.39
N GLN A 37 33.64 -4.05 -7.85
CA GLN A 37 33.32 -5.47 -8.02
C GLN A 37 32.73 -6.15 -6.76
N ASP A 38 33.26 -5.85 -5.58
CA ASP A 38 32.73 -6.35 -4.30
C ASP A 38 31.34 -5.77 -3.98
N LYS A 39 31.12 -4.49 -4.29
CA LYS A 39 29.83 -3.80 -4.09
C LYS A 39 28.76 -4.33 -5.04
N LEU A 40 29.13 -4.61 -6.29
CA LEU A 40 28.26 -5.25 -7.28
C LEU A 40 27.87 -6.67 -6.84
N THR A 41 28.83 -7.43 -6.31
CA THR A 41 28.58 -8.78 -5.77
C THR A 41 27.64 -8.71 -4.55
N HIS A 42 27.88 -7.78 -3.62
CA HIS A 42 27.01 -7.55 -2.48
C HIS A 42 25.59 -7.09 -2.88
N LEU A 43 25.45 -6.28 -3.93
CA LEU A 43 24.15 -5.84 -4.44
C LEU A 43 23.35 -7.00 -5.06
N LYS A 44 24.00 -7.90 -5.80
CA LYS A 44 23.39 -9.15 -6.31
C LYS A 44 22.92 -10.03 -5.14
N ASP A 45 23.73 -10.16 -4.10
CA ASP A 45 23.37 -10.90 -2.88
C ASP A 45 22.17 -10.28 -2.17
N LEU A 46 22.10 -8.96 -2.04
CA LEU A 46 20.94 -8.27 -1.43
C LEU A 46 19.64 -8.49 -2.23
N ILE A 47 19.70 -8.53 -3.57
CA ILE A 47 18.54 -8.84 -4.43
C ILE A 47 18.10 -10.29 -4.21
N ALA A 48 19.03 -11.25 -4.17
CA ALA A 48 18.75 -12.65 -3.89
C ALA A 48 18.16 -12.84 -2.47
N TRP A 49 18.70 -12.13 -1.47
CA TRP A 49 18.23 -12.13 -0.09
C TRP A 49 16.82 -11.55 0.07
N GLN A 50 16.41 -10.61 -0.78
CA GLN A 50 15.08 -9.99 -0.70
C GLN A 50 13.94 -11.00 -0.93
N ILE A 51 14.14 -12.01 -1.78
CA ILE A 51 13.11 -12.98 -2.19
C ILE A 51 12.51 -13.77 -1.01
N PRO A 52 13.28 -14.47 -0.17
CA PRO A 52 12.70 -15.26 0.91
C PRO A 52 12.05 -14.39 2.01
N PHE A 53 12.53 -13.15 2.24
CA PHE A 53 11.84 -12.18 3.11
C PHE A 53 10.48 -11.78 2.54
N LEU A 54 10.39 -11.49 1.23
CA LEU A 54 9.10 -11.21 0.57
C LEU A 54 8.16 -12.42 0.65
N GLY A 55 8.67 -13.63 0.41
CA GLY A 55 7.90 -14.87 0.53
C GLY A 55 7.35 -15.10 1.95
N ALA A 56 8.15 -14.83 2.99
CA ALA A 56 7.68 -14.87 4.37
C ALA A 56 6.60 -13.80 4.65
N GLY A 57 6.80 -12.58 4.15
CA GLY A 57 5.82 -11.50 4.25
C GLY A 57 4.48 -11.83 3.56
N ILE A 58 4.52 -12.44 2.38
CA ILE A 58 3.33 -12.87 1.62
C ILE A 58 2.59 -13.99 2.36
N LYS A 59 3.30 -14.99 2.91
CA LYS A 59 2.69 -16.04 3.77
C LYS A 59 2.04 -15.50 5.05
N ILE A 60 2.52 -14.36 5.57
CA ILE A 60 1.89 -13.65 6.71
C ILE A 60 0.70 -12.81 6.24
N HIS A 61 0.76 -12.26 5.02
CA HIS A 61 -0.34 -11.52 4.40
C HIS A 61 -1.54 -12.42 4.09
N GLU A 62 -1.31 -13.60 3.51
CA GLU A 62 -2.36 -14.58 3.20
C GLU A 62 -3.25 -14.88 4.41
N LYS A 63 -2.61 -15.12 5.57
CA LYS A 63 -3.28 -15.46 6.84
C LYS A 63 -4.03 -14.29 7.49
N ARG A 64 -4.04 -13.11 6.88
CA ARG A 64 -4.56 -11.85 7.46
C ARG A 64 -5.26 -10.92 6.47
N VAL A 65 -5.37 -11.31 5.20
CA VAL A 65 -6.11 -10.55 4.19
C VAL A 65 -7.61 -10.81 4.37
N SER A 66 -8.44 -9.78 4.18
CA SER A 66 -9.90 -9.94 4.13
C SER A 66 -10.33 -10.46 2.75
N ASP A 67 -11.48 -11.12 2.67
CA ASP A 67 -11.95 -11.76 1.42
C ASP A 67 -12.12 -10.74 0.28
N ASN A 68 -12.58 -9.53 0.60
CA ASN A 68 -12.67 -8.39 -0.34
C ASN A 68 -11.32 -7.99 -0.99
N LEU A 69 -10.20 -8.38 -0.38
CA LEU A 69 -8.84 -8.13 -0.87
C LEU A 69 -8.14 -9.42 -1.33
N ARG A 70 -8.83 -10.56 -1.37
CA ARG A 70 -8.25 -11.83 -1.86
C ARG A 70 -7.74 -11.74 -3.31
N PRO A 71 -8.50 -11.20 -4.30
CA PRO A 71 -8.00 -11.08 -5.68
C PRO A 71 -6.75 -10.18 -5.81
N PHE A 72 -6.61 -9.18 -4.93
CA PHE A 72 -5.39 -8.36 -4.86
C PHE A 72 -4.20 -9.16 -4.30
N HIS A 73 -4.43 -9.99 -3.28
CA HIS A 73 -3.41 -10.87 -2.74
C HIS A 73 -2.96 -11.94 -3.74
N ASP A 74 -3.90 -12.58 -4.46
CA ASP A 74 -3.60 -13.64 -5.41
C ASP A 74 -2.75 -13.10 -6.59
N ARG A 75 -3.08 -11.91 -7.12
CA ARG A 75 -2.20 -11.21 -8.09
C ARG A 75 -0.83 -10.89 -7.51
N MET A 76 -0.74 -10.40 -6.27
CA MET A 76 0.54 -10.11 -5.63
C MET A 76 1.38 -11.39 -5.45
N GLU A 77 0.74 -12.55 -5.22
CA GLU A 77 1.41 -13.85 -5.16
C GLU A 77 1.90 -14.31 -6.55
N GLU A 78 1.14 -14.08 -7.63
CA GLU A 78 1.56 -14.33 -9.01
C GLU A 78 2.77 -13.47 -9.41
N CYS A 79 2.70 -12.16 -9.16
CA CYS A 79 3.83 -11.25 -9.38
C CYS A 79 5.06 -11.71 -8.59
N PHE A 80 4.89 -12.21 -7.35
CA PHE A 80 5.98 -12.76 -6.56
C PHE A 80 6.53 -14.08 -7.13
N LYS A 81 5.70 -15.00 -7.64
CA LYS A 81 6.15 -16.25 -8.28
C LYS A 81 7.06 -15.94 -9.49
N ASN A 82 6.65 -14.99 -10.33
CA ASN A 82 7.43 -14.55 -11.49
C ASN A 82 8.74 -13.84 -11.08
N LEU A 83 8.67 -12.93 -10.10
CA LEU A 83 9.85 -12.24 -9.54
C LEU A 83 10.85 -13.23 -8.92
N LYS A 84 10.35 -14.16 -8.10
CA LYS A 84 11.13 -15.23 -7.46
C LYS A 84 11.87 -16.06 -8.52
N MET A 85 11.16 -16.54 -9.54
CA MET A 85 11.76 -17.35 -10.61
C MET A 85 12.87 -16.59 -11.37
N LYS A 86 12.70 -15.28 -11.62
CA LYS A 86 13.75 -14.46 -12.23
C LYS A 86 14.99 -14.37 -11.32
N VAL A 87 14.80 -14.00 -10.06
CA VAL A 87 15.92 -13.74 -9.14
C VAL A 87 16.67 -15.02 -8.75
N GLU A 88 15.97 -16.13 -8.51
CA GLU A 88 16.63 -17.41 -8.20
C GLU A 88 17.46 -17.95 -9.38
N LYS A 89 17.04 -17.65 -10.63
CA LYS A 89 17.80 -17.99 -11.83
C LYS A 89 19.05 -17.12 -12.01
N GLU A 90 18.92 -15.81 -11.77
CA GLU A 90 19.97 -14.82 -12.10
C GLU A 90 21.00 -14.62 -10.97
N TYR A 91 20.56 -14.72 -9.72
CA TYR A 91 21.34 -14.41 -8.51
C TYR A 91 21.38 -15.57 -7.49
N GLY A 92 20.78 -16.71 -7.82
CA GLY A 92 20.75 -17.90 -6.98
C GLY A 92 19.68 -17.87 -5.88
N VAL A 93 19.49 -19.03 -5.23
CA VAL A 93 18.57 -19.20 -4.11
C VAL A 93 19.22 -18.72 -2.81
N ARG A 94 18.45 -18.03 -1.96
CA ARG A 94 18.80 -17.73 -0.57
C ARG A 94 17.78 -18.35 0.37
N GLU A 95 18.25 -19.04 1.40
CA GLU A 95 17.43 -19.61 2.47
C GLU A 95 17.32 -18.62 3.63
N MET A 96 16.15 -18.48 4.26
CA MET A 96 16.02 -17.63 5.46
C MET A 96 16.98 -18.12 6.55
N PRO A 97 17.67 -17.22 7.28
CA PRO A 97 18.22 -17.57 8.58
C PRO A 97 17.07 -18.04 9.47
N ASP A 98 17.32 -19.04 10.31
CA ASP A 98 16.33 -19.42 11.32
C ASP A 98 16.23 -18.31 12.37
N PHE A 99 15.18 -17.50 12.26
CA PHE A 99 14.77 -16.56 13.29
C PHE A 99 14.04 -17.32 14.40
N ASP A 100 14.76 -18.25 15.04
CA ASP A 100 14.35 -18.95 16.26
C ASP A 100 13.75 -17.93 17.22
N ASP A 101 12.57 -18.22 17.77
CA ASP A 101 11.61 -17.22 18.24
C ASP A 101 11.95 -16.68 19.65
N ARG A 102 13.26 -16.46 19.86
CA ARG A 102 13.93 -15.73 20.93
C ARG A 102 13.55 -14.25 20.91
N ARG A 103 12.26 -14.00 21.14
CA ARG A 103 11.73 -12.77 21.70
C ARG A 103 12.21 -12.65 23.14
N VAL A 104 13.52 -12.49 23.33
CA VAL A 104 14.08 -11.77 24.47
C VAL A 104 13.32 -10.45 24.50
N GLY A 105 12.46 -10.32 25.53
CA GLY A 105 11.16 -9.68 25.33
C GLY A 105 11.26 -8.27 24.76
N ARG A 106 10.39 -7.93 23.79
CA ARG A 106 10.16 -6.55 23.31
C ARG A 106 10.27 -5.61 24.51
N PRO A 107 11.27 -4.72 24.59
CA PRO A 107 11.51 -3.94 25.79
C PRO A 107 10.23 -3.24 26.23
N ARG A 108 9.68 -3.64 27.40
CA ARG A 108 8.56 -2.90 27.99
C ARG A 108 9.09 -1.51 28.24
N SER A 109 8.42 -0.51 27.64
CA SER A 109 8.81 0.88 27.81
C SER A 109 8.90 1.18 29.31
N MET A 110 10.09 1.59 29.75
CA MET A 110 10.36 2.01 31.13
C MET A 110 9.73 3.37 31.46
N LEU A 111 8.90 3.91 30.57
CA LEU A 111 7.84 4.84 30.93
C LEU A 111 6.89 4.17 31.94
N ARG A 112 7.27 4.21 33.21
CA ARG A 112 6.31 4.17 34.32
C ARG A 112 5.16 5.08 33.94
N SER A 113 3.92 4.58 33.97
CA SER A 113 2.76 5.46 33.88
C SER A 113 2.65 6.22 35.19
N TYR A 114 3.48 7.25 35.33
CA TYR A 114 3.33 8.27 36.35
C TYR A 114 2.10 9.08 35.96
N ARG A 115 0.93 8.53 36.27
CA ARG A 115 -0.31 9.29 36.27
C ARG A 115 -0.12 10.39 37.31
N GLN A 116 0.27 11.58 36.87
CA GLN A 116 -0.03 12.79 37.61
C GLN A 116 -1.55 12.81 37.75
N MET A 117 -2.04 12.44 38.94
CA MET A 117 -3.42 12.72 39.32
C MET A 117 -3.55 14.24 39.23
N SER A 118 -4.40 14.74 38.34
CA SER A 118 -4.56 16.19 38.22
C SER A 118 -5.17 16.71 39.52
N ILE A 119 -4.78 17.91 39.95
CA ILE A 119 -5.29 18.52 41.20
C ILE A 119 -6.84 18.63 41.16
N ILE A 120 -7.38 18.80 39.94
CA ILE A 120 -8.83 18.79 39.63
C ILE A 120 -9.54 17.51 40.10
N SER A 121 -8.87 16.35 40.09
CA SER A 121 -9.46 15.10 40.60
C SER A 121 -9.59 15.06 42.12
N LEU A 122 -8.73 15.80 42.86
CA LEU A 122 -8.75 15.78 44.33
C LEU A 122 -9.97 16.50 44.91
N THR A 123 -10.47 17.54 44.23
CA THR A 123 -11.68 18.27 44.63
C THR A 123 -12.98 17.51 44.32
N SER A 124 -12.92 16.40 43.59
CA SER A 124 -14.11 15.63 43.20
C SER A 124 -14.63 14.69 44.31
N MET A 125 -13.88 14.49 45.39
CA MET A 125 -14.18 13.46 46.41
C MET A 125 -15.31 13.86 47.38
N ASN A 126 -15.76 15.11 47.32
CA ASN A 126 -16.71 15.74 48.26
C ASN A 126 -17.90 16.40 47.52
N SER A 127 -18.28 15.89 46.34
CA SER A 127 -19.35 16.46 45.51
C SER A 127 -20.57 15.54 45.44
N ASP A 128 -21.61 15.85 46.21
CA ASP A 128 -22.89 15.16 46.20
C ASP A 128 -23.70 15.52 44.93
N CYS A 129 -23.34 14.89 43.80
CA CYS A 129 -24.01 15.08 42.52
C CYS A 129 -25.10 14.03 42.29
N SER A 130 -26.36 14.40 42.57
CA SER A 130 -27.53 13.55 42.37
C SER A 130 -27.75 13.23 40.88
N THR A 131 -27.79 11.94 40.51
CA THR A 131 -27.97 11.48 39.12
C THR A 131 -29.41 11.63 38.63
N PRO A 132 -29.68 12.37 37.54
CA PRO A 132 -30.98 12.32 36.86
C PRO A 132 -31.11 11.02 36.03
N SER A 133 -32.10 10.20 36.33
CA SER A 133 -32.42 8.98 35.57
C SER A 133 -33.14 9.29 34.25
N LYS A 134 -32.88 8.50 33.20
CA LYS A 134 -33.66 8.52 31.95
C LYS A 134 -35.16 8.29 32.20
N PRO A 135 -36.01 8.94 31.40
CA PRO A 135 -37.17 8.30 30.78
C PRO A 135 -36.99 8.16 29.25
N THR A 136 -37.81 7.30 28.65
CA THR A 136 -37.88 7.04 27.20
C THR A 136 -39.25 7.38 26.65
N SER A 137 -39.29 8.06 25.51
CA SER A 137 -40.37 8.13 24.51
C SER A 137 -39.81 8.85 23.27
N GLU A 138 -40.30 8.75 22.03
CA GLU A 138 -41.14 7.83 21.25
C GLU A 138 -41.55 8.68 20.02
N SER A 139 -41.29 8.18 18.80
CA SER A 139 -42.02 8.47 17.54
C SER A 139 -42.08 9.88 16.89
N PHE A 140 -41.67 9.94 15.62
CA PHE A 140 -42.11 10.83 14.49
C PHE A 140 -42.01 12.38 14.65
N ASP A 141 -41.85 13.19 13.60
CA ASP A 141 -42.32 13.05 12.20
C ASP A 141 -41.30 13.56 11.13
N LEU A 142 -41.64 13.43 9.85
CA LEU A 142 -40.87 13.94 8.69
C LEU A 142 -41.43 15.26 8.14
N GLU A 143 -40.58 16.27 7.95
CA GLU A 143 -40.86 17.38 7.01
C GLU A 143 -39.66 17.64 6.08
N LEU A 144 -39.93 17.71 4.77
CA LEU A 144 -38.94 17.87 3.72
C LEU A 144 -39.10 19.22 3.01
N ALA A 145 -38.29 20.21 3.37
CA ALA A 145 -38.30 21.53 2.73
C ALA A 145 -37.40 21.57 1.47
N PRO A 146 -37.91 21.98 0.29
CA PRO A 146 -37.14 21.98 -0.96
C PRO A 146 -36.28 23.25 -1.15
N PRO A 147 -35.08 23.15 -1.76
CA PRO A 147 -34.29 24.31 -2.17
C PRO A 147 -34.93 25.05 -3.36
N LYS A 148 -34.86 26.39 -3.35
CA LYS A 148 -35.48 27.26 -4.37
C LYS A 148 -34.60 27.40 -5.61
N THR A 149 -35.24 27.45 -6.79
CA THR A 149 -34.58 27.77 -8.07
C THR A 149 -34.70 29.26 -8.42
N PRO A 150 -33.69 29.85 -9.08
CA PRO A 150 -33.87 30.98 -9.99
C PRO A 150 -34.40 30.48 -11.35
N ARG A 151 -35.15 31.32 -12.06
CA ARG A 151 -35.72 31.05 -13.39
C ARG A 151 -35.13 32.00 -14.43
N VAL A 152 -34.75 31.45 -15.61
CA VAL A 152 -35.25 31.79 -16.98
C VAL A 152 -35.01 33.24 -17.46
N GLU A 153 -34.75 33.59 -18.73
CA GLU A 153 -34.99 33.02 -20.09
C GLU A 153 -33.68 33.22 -20.93
N GLN A 154 -33.43 32.98 -22.23
CA GLN A 154 -34.09 32.64 -23.52
C GLN A 154 -33.10 31.70 -24.31
N GLU A 155 -33.40 30.97 -25.40
CA GLU A 155 -34.60 30.73 -26.22
C GLU A 155 -34.52 29.29 -26.86
N GLU A 156 -35.25 29.02 -27.96
CA GLU A 156 -35.26 27.79 -28.78
C GLU A 156 -35.33 28.15 -30.30
N PRO A 157 -35.39 27.22 -31.29
CA PRO A 157 -35.09 25.78 -31.33
C PRO A 157 -34.19 25.38 -32.54
N ILE A 158 -33.95 24.06 -32.74
CA ILE A 158 -34.18 23.27 -34.00
C ILE A 158 -33.35 21.97 -34.03
N SER A 159 -33.98 20.91 -34.54
CA SER A 159 -33.43 19.59 -34.87
C SER A 159 -34.21 19.06 -36.11
N PRO A 160 -33.84 17.97 -36.84
CA PRO A 160 -32.73 17.04 -36.62
C PRO A 160 -31.90 16.59 -37.86
N GLY A 161 -30.75 15.97 -37.60
CA GLY A 161 -30.29 14.74 -38.30
C GLY A 161 -29.45 14.82 -39.60
N SER A 162 -28.32 14.11 -39.64
CA SER A 162 -27.97 13.07 -40.64
C SER A 162 -26.47 12.66 -40.65
N THR A 163 -26.24 11.35 -40.88
CA THR A 163 -25.08 10.64 -41.49
C THR A 163 -23.61 11.10 -41.39
N LEU A 164 -22.78 10.11 -41.04
CA LEU A 164 -21.34 9.85 -41.30
C LEU A 164 -20.82 10.28 -42.71
N PRO A 165 -19.48 10.45 -42.97
CA PRO A 165 -18.43 9.52 -42.52
C PRO A 165 -16.98 10.00 -42.21
N GLU A 166 -16.21 8.98 -41.79
CA GLU A 166 -14.76 8.84 -41.59
C GLU A 166 -13.83 9.52 -42.63
N VAL A 167 -12.69 10.04 -42.15
CA VAL A 167 -11.51 10.38 -42.99
C VAL A 167 -10.24 9.73 -42.43
N LYS A 168 -9.59 8.86 -43.22
CA LYS A 168 -8.25 8.30 -42.93
C LYS A 168 -7.14 9.23 -43.45
N LEU A 169 -6.02 9.31 -42.74
CA LEU A 169 -4.72 9.49 -43.40
C LEU A 169 -3.57 8.80 -42.65
N ARG A 170 -2.89 7.86 -43.33
CA ARG A 170 -1.62 7.25 -42.89
C ARG A 170 -0.64 7.21 -44.06
N ARG A 171 0.42 8.00 -43.98
CA ARG A 171 1.62 8.00 -44.85
C ARG A 171 2.75 8.65 -44.03
N SER A 172 4.02 8.30 -44.15
CA SER A 172 4.67 7.27 -44.98
C SER A 172 5.78 6.60 -44.17
N LYS A 173 6.14 5.35 -44.49
CA LYS A 173 7.45 4.80 -44.09
C LYS A 173 8.54 5.36 -45.03
N LYS A 174 9.72 5.62 -44.48
CA LYS A 174 10.98 5.71 -45.21
C LYS A 174 12.04 4.98 -44.39
#